data_AF-A0A379EAT6-F1
#
_entry.id   AF-A0A379EAT6-F1
#
_cell.length_a   1.000
_cell.length_b   1.000
_cell.length_c   1.000
_cell.angle_alpha   90.00
_cell.angle_beta   90.00
_cell.angle_gamma   90.00
#
_symmetry.space_group_name_H-M   'P 1'
#
loop_
_entity.id
_entity.type
_entity.pdbx_description
1 polymer ?
#
loop_
_entity_poly.entity_id
_entity_poly.type
_entity_poly.pdbx_seq_one_letter_code
_entity_poly.pdbx_strand_id
1 'polypeptide(L)'
;MDNTLYSRVTIQALIEFGYIFSEEDRVNIESILCQCSRECLINLAVLLNRDYCHKPALKLCEMLSSNDPRREELKNRIELFFQRDAKQNVKYVVCFETTSLELLRYAFSIPFERFDKTDSPSNIDQLQFQMVKLITQINEESMKYAIDQKNSGSPSSLLYT
;
A
#
# COMPACT_ATOMS: atom_id res chain seq x y z
N MET A 1 18.88 19.02 36.59
CA MET A 1 17.65 19.69 36.17
C MET A 1 17.73 19.86 34.66
N ASP A 2 16.70 19.34 33.99
CA ASP A 2 16.29 19.46 32.59
C ASP A 2 17.30 19.20 31.47
N ASN A 3 17.39 17.92 31.08
CA ASN A 3 17.59 17.54 29.68
C ASN A 3 16.32 16.83 29.22
N THR A 4 15.32 17.62 28.82
CA THR A 4 14.10 17.12 28.19
C THR A 4 14.48 16.23 27.00
N LEU A 5 14.16 14.94 27.11
CA LEU A 5 14.07 14.03 25.97
C LEU A 5 13.19 14.71 24.91
N TYR A 6 13.79 15.29 23.88
CA TYR A 6 13.07 15.51 22.65
C TYR A 6 12.59 14.13 22.19
N SER A 7 11.29 13.90 22.33
CA SER A 7 10.58 12.78 21.73
C SER A 7 11.06 12.66 20.28
N ARG A 8 11.80 11.59 19.99
CA ARG A 8 12.40 11.37 18.67
C ARG A 8 11.25 11.18 17.68
N VAL A 9 10.85 12.26 17.01
CA VAL A 9 9.79 12.26 16.01
C VAL A 9 10.14 11.21 14.97
N THR A 10 9.36 10.13 14.92
CA THR A 10 9.55 9.05 13.96
C THR A 10 8.55 9.27 12.85
N ILE A 11 9.05 9.56 11.65
CA ILE A 11 8.22 9.74 10.47
C ILE A 11 7.82 8.34 9.98
N GLN A 12 6.54 8.12 9.71
CA GLN A 12 6.08 6.92 9.04
C GLN A 12 5.86 7.22 7.56
N ALA A 13 6.30 6.31 6.70
CA ALA A 13 6.04 6.37 5.26
C ALA A 13 5.49 5.02 4.80
N LEU A 14 4.66 5.05 3.77
CA LEU A 14 4.18 3.83 3.14
C LEU A 14 5.31 3.17 2.36
N ILE A 15 5.28 1.84 2.30
CA ILE A 15 6.07 1.10 1.34
C ILE A 15 5.40 1.19 -0.04
N GLU A 16 6.09 1.80 -1.00
CA GLU A 16 5.57 2.11 -2.33
C GLU A 16 5.96 1.04 -3.35
N PHE A 17 5.19 0.94 -4.44
CA PHE A 17 5.42 -0.03 -5.51
C PHE A 17 6.83 0.11 -6.09
N GLY A 18 7.23 1.32 -6.47
CA GLY A 18 8.55 1.58 -7.04
C GLY A 18 9.73 1.22 -6.14
N TYR A 19 9.53 1.08 -4.82
CA TYR A 19 10.59 0.67 -3.90
C TYR A 19 10.88 -0.84 -3.95
N ILE A 20 9.91 -1.67 -4.33
CA ILE A 20 10.01 -3.15 -4.30
C ILE A 20 9.98 -3.74 -5.72
N PHE A 21 9.28 -3.07 -6.63
CA PHE A 21 8.91 -3.58 -7.96
C PHE A 21 9.34 -2.61 -9.08
N SER A 22 10.46 -1.89 -8.92
CA SER A 22 10.94 -0.88 -9.87
C SER A 22 11.13 -1.40 -11.31
N GLU A 23 11.44 -2.68 -11.46
CA GLU A 23 11.69 -3.34 -12.74
C GLU A 23 10.46 -4.07 -13.30
N GLU A 24 9.32 -3.99 -12.61
CA GLU A 24 8.10 -4.68 -13.00
C GLU A 24 6.98 -3.74 -13.44
N ASP A 25 6.11 -4.28 -14.28
CA ASP A 25 4.88 -3.62 -14.67
C ASP A 25 3.90 -3.52 -13.50
N ARG A 26 3.22 -2.38 -13.46
CA ARG A 26 2.07 -2.13 -12.60
C ARG A 26 0.93 -3.07 -12.92
N VAL A 27 0.10 -3.33 -11.92
CA VAL A 27 -1.06 -4.18 -12.10
C VAL A 27 -2.25 -3.36 -12.61
N ASN A 28 -3.08 -3.97 -13.44
CA ASN A 28 -4.37 -3.39 -13.80
C ASN A 28 -5.32 -3.58 -12.61
N ILE A 29 -5.62 -2.49 -11.90
CA ILE A 29 -6.40 -2.51 -10.66
C ILE A 29 -7.73 -3.25 -10.84
N GLU A 30 -8.49 -2.91 -11.88
CA GLU A 30 -9.79 -3.52 -12.14
C GLU A 30 -9.67 -5.01 -12.44
N SER A 31 -8.70 -5.42 -13.27
CA SER A 31 -8.47 -6.83 -13.60
C SER A 31 -8.09 -7.68 -12.39
N ILE A 32 -7.40 -7.10 -11.41
CA ILE A 32 -7.03 -7.80 -10.18
C ILE A 32 -8.22 -7.87 -9.22
N LEU A 33 -8.92 -6.75 -9.01
CA LEU A 33 -10.09 -6.71 -8.11
C LEU A 33 -11.25 -7.59 -8.59
N CYS A 34 -11.50 -7.68 -9.90
CA CYS A 34 -12.57 -8.52 -10.45
C CYS A 34 -12.35 -10.03 -10.26
N GLN A 35 -11.14 -10.47 -9.88
CA GLN A 35 -10.87 -11.88 -9.57
C GLN A 35 -11.35 -12.31 -8.18
N CYS A 36 -11.79 -11.36 -7.35
CA CYS A 36 -12.41 -11.62 -6.05
C CYS A 36 -13.89 -11.26 -6.12
N SER A 37 -14.71 -11.80 -5.20
CA SER A 37 -16.00 -11.16 -4.91
C SER A 37 -15.78 -9.79 -4.26
N ARG A 38 -16.78 -8.91 -4.40
CA ARG A 38 -16.76 -7.63 -3.69
C ARG A 38 -16.73 -7.80 -2.17
N GLU A 39 -17.36 -8.85 -1.63
CA GLU A 39 -17.33 -9.18 -0.21
C GLU A 39 -15.91 -9.56 0.25
N CYS A 40 -15.21 -10.37 -0.54
CA CYS A 40 -13.80 -10.68 -0.30
C CYS A 40 -12.95 -9.39 -0.22
N LEU A 41 -13.17 -8.42 -1.12
CA LEU A 41 -12.46 -7.13 -1.09
C LEU A 41 -12.80 -6.27 0.12
N ILE A 42 -14.05 -6.29 0.58
CA ILE A 42 -14.45 -5.61 1.83
C ILE A 42 -13.71 -6.25 3.01
N ASN A 43 -13.69 -7.58 3.08
CA ASN A 43 -12.98 -8.31 4.13
C ASN A 43 -11.45 -8.04 4.08
N LEU A 44 -10.87 -7.93 2.88
CA LEU A 44 -9.49 -7.54 2.71
C LEU A 44 -9.23 -6.12 3.23
N ALA A 45 -10.10 -5.15 2.94
CA ALA A 45 -9.95 -3.78 3.45
C ALA A 45 -10.00 -3.72 4.98
N VAL A 46 -10.90 -4.51 5.60
CA VAL A 46 -10.99 -4.67 7.07
C VAL A 46 -9.72 -5.32 7.62
N LEU A 47 -9.24 -6.39 6.99
CA LEU A 47 -8.00 -7.08 7.36
C LEU A 47 -6.79 -6.14 7.31
N LEU A 48 -6.66 -5.37 6.22
CA LEU A 48 -5.59 -4.38 6.07
C LEU A 48 -5.61 -3.36 7.20
N ASN A 49 -6.78 -2.81 7.51
CA ASN A 49 -6.91 -1.79 8.54
C ASN A 49 -6.60 -2.35 9.95
N ARG A 50 -7.05 -3.58 10.24
CA ARG A 50 -6.90 -4.20 11.56
C ARG A 50 -5.49 -4.73 11.80
N ASP A 51 -4.93 -5.44 10.83
CA ASP A 51 -3.76 -6.30 11.04
C ASP A 51 -2.48 -5.77 10.38
N TYR A 52 -2.60 -4.90 9.36
CA TYR A 52 -1.47 -4.40 8.58
C TYR A 52 -1.22 -2.89 8.74
N CYS A 53 -2.23 -2.12 9.18
CA CYS A 53 -2.11 -0.69 9.37
C CYS A 53 -0.97 -0.36 10.36
N HIS A 54 -0.09 0.56 9.96
CA HIS A 54 1.11 0.99 10.71
C HIS A 54 2.12 -0.12 11.03
N LYS A 55 1.95 -1.34 10.49
CA LYS A 55 2.88 -2.47 10.68
C LYS A 55 4.11 -2.32 9.78
N PRO A 56 5.28 -2.86 10.19
CA PRO A 56 6.49 -2.81 9.38
C PRO A 56 6.30 -3.40 7.98
N ALA A 57 6.96 -2.84 6.96
CA ALA A 57 6.84 -3.26 5.56
C ALA A 57 7.00 -4.78 5.34
N LEU A 58 7.90 -5.45 6.08
CA LEU A 58 8.11 -6.90 6.01
C LEU A 58 6.85 -7.73 6.33
N LYS A 59 5.85 -7.14 7.01
CA LYS A 59 4.56 -7.79 7.27
C LYS A 59 3.81 -8.11 5.96
N LEU A 60 4.09 -7.42 4.85
CA LEU A 60 3.55 -7.76 3.52
C LEU A 60 3.81 -9.22 3.13
N CYS A 61 4.92 -9.82 3.56
CA CYS A 61 5.24 -11.21 3.25
C CYS A 61 4.25 -12.21 3.85
N GLU A 62 3.50 -11.82 4.89
CA GLU A 62 2.46 -12.64 5.49
C GLU A 62 1.14 -12.63 4.71
N MET A 63 1.00 -11.76 3.70
CA MET A 63 -0.13 -11.79 2.77
C MET A 63 -0.06 -12.96 1.78
N LEU A 64 1.14 -13.57 1.65
CA LEU A 64 1.36 -14.74 0.81
C LEU A 64 1.32 -16.01 1.65
N SER A 65 0.82 -17.09 1.05
CA SER A 65 0.91 -18.45 1.60
C SER A 65 2.33 -18.76 2.09
N SER A 66 2.47 -19.48 3.21
CA SER A 66 3.79 -19.79 3.81
C SER A 66 4.73 -20.56 2.88
N ASN A 67 4.16 -21.30 1.94
CA ASN A 67 4.87 -22.15 1.00
C ASN A 67 5.03 -21.49 -0.38
N ASP A 68 4.58 -20.24 -0.56
CA ASP A 68 4.74 -19.52 -1.83
C ASP A 68 6.22 -19.11 -2.00
N PRO A 69 6.91 -19.57 -3.06
CA PRO A 69 8.31 -19.19 -3.30
C PRO A 69 8.51 -17.67 -3.46
N ARG A 70 7.50 -16.93 -3.91
CA ARG A 70 7.53 -15.47 -4.05
C ARG A 70 7.59 -14.75 -2.71
N ARG A 71 7.32 -15.44 -1.59
CA ARG A 71 7.45 -14.88 -0.25
C ARG A 71 8.89 -14.53 0.09
N GLU A 72 9.84 -15.41 -0.20
CA GLU A 72 11.26 -15.11 0.03
C GLU A 72 11.77 -14.06 -0.96
N GLU A 73 11.29 -14.10 -2.21
CA GLU A 73 11.58 -13.08 -3.20
C GLU A 73 11.12 -11.68 -2.75
N LEU A 74 9.87 -11.55 -2.29
CA LEU A 74 9.30 -10.30 -1.77
C LEU A 74 10.10 -9.79 -0.57
N LYS A 75 10.43 -10.68 0.36
CA LYS A 75 11.27 -10.35 1.52
C LYS A 75 12.62 -9.78 1.08
N ASN A 76 13.30 -10.46 0.16
CA ASN A 76 14.60 -10.02 -0.34
C ASN A 76 14.53 -8.63 -1.00
N ARG A 77 13.47 -8.36 -1.78
CA ARG A 77 13.27 -7.03 -2.40
C ARG A 77 13.05 -5.94 -1.35
N ILE A 78 12.23 -6.21 -0.32
CA ILE A 78 12.02 -5.27 0.79
C ILE A 78 13.32 -5.02 1.56
N GLU A 79 14.11 -6.07 1.83
CA GLU A 79 15.40 -5.95 2.52
C GLU A 79 16.42 -5.16 1.69
N LEU A 80 16.48 -5.38 0.38
CA LEU A 80 17.34 -4.61 -0.54
C LEU A 80 16.99 -3.12 -0.51
N PHE A 81 15.70 -2.78 -0.50
CA PHE A 81 15.25 -1.40 -0.33
C PHE A 81 15.74 -0.80 1.00
N PHE A 82 15.60 -1.54 2.11
CA PHE A 82 16.08 -1.08 3.42
C PHE A 82 17.60 -0.86 3.47
N GLN A 83 18.36 -1.66 2.72
CA GLN A 83 19.82 -1.54 2.65
C GLN A 83 20.29 -0.37 1.79
N ARG A 84 19.53 -0.01 0.74
CA ARG A 84 19.98 0.94 -0.29
C ARG A 84 19.35 2.31 -0.19
N ASP A 85 18.03 2.37 0.00
CA ASP A 85 17.24 3.58 -0.29
C ASP A 85 16.50 4.14 0.93
N ALA A 86 16.23 3.30 1.93
CA ALA A 86 15.48 3.68 3.12
C ALA A 86 16.18 4.79 3.94
N LYS A 87 15.39 5.76 4.41
CA LYS A 87 15.90 6.88 5.23
C LYS A 87 16.03 6.48 6.70
N GLN A 88 17.15 6.85 7.34
CA GLN A 88 17.52 6.45 8.72
C GLN A 88 16.53 6.85 9.84
N ASN A 89 15.60 7.78 9.60
CA ASN A 89 14.59 8.20 10.59
C ASN A 89 13.15 8.02 10.07
N VAL A 90 12.95 7.18 9.05
CA VAL A 90 11.64 6.87 8.49
C VAL A 90 11.32 5.40 8.75
N LYS A 91 10.19 5.15 9.39
CA LYS A 91 9.63 3.81 9.55
C LYS A 91 8.72 3.51 8.36
N TYR A 92 9.15 2.61 7.50
CA TYR A 92 8.34 2.15 6.37
C TYR A 92 7.30 1.12 6.83
N VAL A 93 6.04 1.39 6.52
CA VAL A 93 4.89 0.59 6.95
C VAL A 93 4.07 0.06 5.78
N VAL A 94 3.32 -1.01 6.01
CA VAL A 94 2.52 -1.67 4.98
C VAL A 94 1.42 -0.76 4.44
N CYS A 95 0.60 -0.19 5.31
CA CYS A 95 -0.51 0.65 4.93
C CYS A 95 -0.87 1.64 6.03
N PHE A 96 -1.63 2.67 5.63
CA PHE A 96 -2.40 3.54 6.51
C PHE A 96 -3.89 3.27 6.28
N GLU A 97 -4.73 3.89 7.11
CA GLU A 97 -6.19 3.82 7.00
C GLU A 97 -6.67 4.23 5.60
N THR A 98 -5.98 5.21 5.00
CA THR A 98 -6.25 5.70 3.63
C THR A 98 -6.09 4.60 2.58
N THR A 99 -5.12 3.68 2.71
CA THR A 99 -4.93 2.57 1.77
C THR A 99 -6.17 1.67 1.73
N SER A 100 -6.75 1.34 2.89
CA SER A 100 -7.98 0.54 2.95
C SER A 100 -9.18 1.26 2.32
N LEU A 101 -9.29 2.56 2.53
CA LEU A 101 -10.35 3.38 1.92
C LEU A 101 -10.19 3.45 0.40
N GLU A 102 -8.98 3.60 -0.10
CA GLU A 102 -8.70 3.63 -1.54
C GLU A 102 -8.96 2.28 -2.21
N LEU A 103 -8.63 1.17 -1.55
CA LEU A 103 -9.01 -0.18 -2.02
C LEU A 103 -10.53 -0.29 -2.18
N LEU A 104 -11.31 0.16 -1.18
CA LEU A 104 -12.77 0.18 -1.26
C LEU A 104 -13.26 1.11 -2.35
N ARG A 105 -12.67 2.31 -2.49
CA ARG A 105 -13.02 3.27 -3.54
C ARG A 105 -12.90 2.63 -4.93
N TYR A 106 -11.79 1.93 -5.19
CA TYR A 106 -11.62 1.18 -6.43
C TYR A 106 -12.65 0.05 -6.57
N ALA A 107 -12.85 -0.77 -5.54
CA ALA A 107 -13.82 -1.87 -5.58
C ALA A 107 -15.27 -1.41 -5.84
N PHE A 108 -15.69 -0.29 -5.25
CA PHE A 108 -17.03 0.27 -5.45
C PHE A 108 -17.19 1.05 -6.76
N SER A 109 -16.09 1.43 -7.41
CA SER A 109 -16.13 2.06 -8.74
C SER A 109 -16.43 1.08 -9.88
N ILE A 110 -16.23 -0.23 -9.64
CA ILE A 110 -16.44 -1.29 -10.63
C ILE A 110 -17.90 -1.78 -10.54
N PRO A 111 -18.63 -1.96 -11.65
CA PRO A 111 -19.96 -2.58 -11.66
C PRO A 111 -20.00 -3.95 -10.98
N PHE A 112 -21.07 -4.24 -10.24
CA PHE A 112 -21.14 -5.46 -9.41
C PHE A 112 -21.07 -6.75 -10.23
N GLU A 113 -21.57 -6.71 -11.46
CA GLU A 113 -21.68 -7.84 -12.37
C GLU A 113 -20.32 -8.35 -12.87
N ARG A 114 -19.26 -7.53 -12.73
CA ARG A 114 -17.91 -7.85 -13.20
C ARG A 114 -17.08 -8.66 -12.21
N PHE A 115 -17.49 -8.70 -10.94
CA PHE A 115 -16.78 -9.45 -9.92
C PHE A 115 -17.03 -10.95 -10.05
N ASP A 116 -16.03 -11.74 -9.65
CA ASP A 116 -16.22 -13.17 -9.44
C ASP A 116 -17.30 -13.40 -8.37
N LYS A 117 -18.24 -14.29 -8.69
CA LYS A 117 -19.36 -14.67 -7.81
C LYS A 117 -19.13 -16.04 -7.17
N THR A 118 -18.04 -16.71 -7.53
CA THR A 118 -17.73 -18.08 -7.11
C THR A 118 -16.67 -18.14 -6.01
N ASP A 119 -16.00 -17.02 -5.71
CA ASP A 119 -14.89 -16.93 -4.76
C ASP A 119 -13.84 -18.03 -4.96
N SER A 120 -13.65 -18.44 -6.22
CA SER A 120 -12.82 -19.59 -6.59
C SER A 120 -11.82 -19.18 -7.66
N PRO A 121 -10.85 -18.30 -7.31
CA PRO A 121 -9.85 -17.86 -8.25
C PRO A 121 -9.01 -19.03 -8.74
N SER A 122 -8.75 -19.08 -10.04
CA SER A 122 -8.05 -20.19 -10.70
C SER A 122 -6.62 -20.41 -10.17
N ASN A 123 -5.98 -19.36 -9.63
CA ASN A 123 -4.66 -19.41 -9.03
C ASN A 123 -4.57 -18.43 -7.85
N ILE A 124 -4.85 -18.92 -6.65
CA ILE A 124 -4.89 -18.11 -5.43
C ILE A 124 -3.54 -17.49 -5.08
N ASP A 125 -2.44 -18.23 -5.19
CA ASP A 125 -1.12 -17.72 -4.81
C ASP A 125 -0.70 -16.57 -5.74
N GLN A 126 -0.99 -16.71 -7.05
CA GLN A 126 -0.75 -15.60 -7.98
C GLN A 126 -1.63 -14.39 -7.68
N LEU A 127 -2.90 -14.60 -7.33
CA LEU A 127 -3.77 -13.51 -6.93
C LEU A 127 -3.26 -12.80 -5.66
N GLN A 128 -2.81 -13.53 -4.65
CA GLN A 128 -2.20 -12.96 -3.44
C GLN A 128 -1.00 -12.07 -3.77
N PHE A 129 -0.10 -12.54 -4.64
CA PHE A 129 1.06 -11.76 -5.07
C PHE A 129 0.66 -10.50 -5.86
N GLN A 130 -0.33 -10.61 -6.76
CA GLN A 130 -0.86 -9.46 -7.47
C GLN A 130 -1.56 -8.46 -6.52
N MET A 131 -2.20 -8.93 -5.44
CA MET A 131 -2.76 -8.06 -4.41
C MET A 131 -1.69 -7.30 -3.63
N VAL A 132 -0.54 -7.93 -3.32
CA VAL A 132 0.60 -7.21 -2.73
C VAL A 132 1.09 -6.09 -3.65
N LYS A 133 1.25 -6.39 -4.95
CA LYS A 133 1.58 -5.37 -5.96
C LYS A 133 0.54 -4.26 -6.01
N LEU A 134 -0.75 -4.61 -6.00
CA LEU A 134 -1.84 -3.63 -5.98
C LEU A 134 -1.79 -2.71 -4.77
N ILE A 135 -1.59 -3.26 -3.56
CA ILE A 135 -1.57 -2.49 -2.32
C ILE A 135 -0.40 -1.49 -2.31
N THR A 136 0.79 -1.94 -2.70
CA THR A 136 1.97 -1.07 -2.80
C THR A 136 1.81 -0.01 -3.89
N GLN A 137 1.06 -0.31 -4.96
CA GLN A 137 0.69 0.65 -5.99
C GLN A 137 -0.30 1.69 -5.48
N ILE A 138 -1.35 1.28 -4.74
CA ILE A 138 -2.30 2.19 -4.09
C ILE A 138 -1.57 3.10 -3.10
N ASN A 139 -0.64 2.56 -2.32
CA ASN A 139 0.19 3.34 -1.40
C ASN A 139 0.94 4.46 -2.14
N GLU A 140 1.62 4.11 -3.24
CA GLU A 140 2.36 5.08 -4.03
C GLU A 140 1.44 6.14 -4.63
N GLU A 141 0.30 5.73 -5.20
CA GLU A 141 -0.71 6.65 -5.75
C GLU A 141 -1.30 7.58 -4.67
N SER A 142 -1.49 7.08 -3.45
CA SER A 142 -2.00 7.87 -2.32
C SER A 142 -1.00 8.92 -1.82
N MET A 143 0.30 8.72 -2.09
CA MET A 143 1.36 9.66 -1.74
C MET A 143 1.68 10.65 -2.86
N LYS A 144 1.11 10.47 -4.07
CA LYS A 144 1.28 11.37 -5.23
C LYS A 144 0.54 12.71 -5.12
N TYR A 145 0.15 13.14 -3.92
CA TYR A 145 -0.26 14.53 -3.71
C TYR A 145 0.96 15.43 -3.94
N ALA A 146 1.18 15.75 -5.22
CA ALA A 146 2.06 16.79 -5.67
C ALA A 146 1.53 18.10 -5.10
N ILE A 147 2.33 18.75 -4.26
CA ILE A 147 2.29 20.19 -4.21
C ILE A 147 2.70 20.62 -5.61
N ASP A 148 1.72 20.84 -6.50
CA ASP A 148 1.97 21.51 -7.77
C ASP A 148 2.72 22.80 -7.42
N GLN A 149 3.94 22.97 -7.93
CA GLN A 149 4.70 24.22 -7.73
C GLN A 149 3.98 25.45 -8.30
N LYS A 150 2.87 25.25 -9.04
CA LYS A 150 1.90 26.30 -9.41
C LYS A 150 1.12 26.87 -8.21
N ASN A 151 1.05 26.15 -7.10
CA ASN A 151 0.46 26.62 -5.83
C ASN A 151 1.54 27.12 -4.87
N SER A 152 2.63 27.71 -5.40
CA SER A 152 3.60 28.49 -4.63
C SER A 152 3.06 29.88 -4.22
N GLY A 153 1.76 30.10 -4.33
CA GLY A 153 1.10 31.22 -3.70
C GLY A 153 1.22 31.09 -2.18
N SER A 154 1.87 32.07 -1.55
CA SER A 154 1.94 32.17 -0.09
C SER A 154 0.52 32.04 0.51
N PRO A 155 0.31 31.28 1.61
CA PRO A 155 -0.98 31.19 2.29
C PRO A 155 -1.56 32.55 2.69
N SER A 156 -0.70 33.57 2.86
CA SER A 156 -1.12 34.95 3.13
C SER A 156 -1.87 35.63 1.97
N SER A 157 -1.81 35.09 0.76
CA SER A 157 -2.55 35.61 -0.41
C SER A 157 -4.04 35.23 -0.41
N LEU A 158 -4.44 34.25 0.40
CA LEU A 158 -5.83 33.78 0.51
C LEU A 158 -6.60 34.39 1.70
N LEU A 159 -5.91 35.09 2.61
CA LEU A 159 -6.48 35.66 3.83
C LEU A 159 -6.81 37.16 3.71
N TYR A 160 -6.45 37.78 2.58
CA TYR A 160 -6.75 39.19 2.29
C TYR A 160 -7.40 39.33 0.91
N THR A 161 -8.62 38.82 0.80
CA THR A 161 -9.62 39.20 -0.21
C THR A 161 -10.91 39.53 0.52
#